data_AF-A0A698FL76-F1
#
_entry.id   AF-A0A698FL76-F1
#
_cell.length_a   1.000
_cell.length_b   1.000
_cell.length_c   1.000
_cell.angle_alpha   90.00
_cell.angle_beta   90.00
_cell.angle_gamma   90.00
#
_symmetry.space_group_name_H-M   'P 1'
#
loop_
_entity.id
_entity.type
_entity.pdbx_description
1 polymer ?
#
loop_
_entity_poly.entity_id
_entity_poly.type
_entity_poly.pdbx_seq_one_letter_code
_entity_poly.pdbx_strand_id
1 'polypeptide(L)'
;MDKNKEILAYMKELLNSNEKLDCGTAFKIAKKFDVAIEEIGKIADINGIRIDNCELGQFGHLDFEKAKIEVLRSVESSLDEKRKIFCKDARNIAKEGCGLKSMRSALKAYKIDVKYCQLGCFKEKKGKQFVVRTKTWIENADGDLLFGKGKTELLELIGQTGSLLHASKLMGINYKKAWMHLQVLQKNSQEILVSSRQGRSKESGTKLTPRAMELMENYATLQKDIEEYANKRFKELFFKHKK
;
A
#
# COMPACT_ATOMS: atom_id res chain seq x y z
N MET A 1 -3.13 19.97 38.11
CA MET A 1 -2.27 19.22 37.19
C MET A 1 -3.01 19.12 35.86
N ASP A 2 -2.30 19.20 34.74
CA ASP A 2 -2.91 19.24 33.40
C ASP A 2 -3.52 17.86 33.10
N LYS A 3 -4.85 17.76 33.13
CA LYS A 3 -5.62 16.52 32.92
C LYS A 3 -5.18 15.79 31.64
N ASN A 4 -4.74 16.52 30.61
CA ASN A 4 -4.23 15.95 29.37
C ASN A 4 -2.88 15.24 29.54
N LYS A 5 -2.00 15.76 30.41
CA LYS A 5 -0.72 15.11 30.72
C LYS A 5 -0.92 13.80 31.47
N GLU A 6 -1.89 13.76 32.38
CA GLU A 6 -2.25 12.53 33.11
C GLU A 6 -2.84 11.47 32.17
N ILE A 7 -3.77 11.88 31.30
CA ILE A 7 -4.33 11.00 30.25
C ILE A 7 -3.22 10.46 29.34
N LEU A 8 -2.28 11.32 28.91
CA LEU A 8 -1.17 10.92 28.04
C LEU A 8 -0.22 9.94 28.73
N ALA A 9 0.13 10.19 30.00
CA ALA A 9 0.97 9.28 30.78
C ALA A 9 0.32 7.89 30.87
N TYR A 10 -0.97 7.84 31.22
CA TYR A 10 -1.72 6.59 31.30
C TYR A 10 -1.90 5.90 29.94
N MET A 11 -2.06 6.68 28.86
CA MET A 11 -2.14 6.15 27.50
C MET A 11 -0.84 5.44 27.09
N LYS A 12 0.32 6.00 27.44
CA LYS A 12 1.64 5.43 27.13
C LYS A 12 1.87 4.09 27.84
N GLU A 13 1.33 3.90 29.04
CA GLU A 13 1.40 2.63 29.79
C GLU A 13 0.58 1.51 29.14
N LEU A 14 -0.39 1.85 28.29
CA LEU A 14 -1.34 0.91 27.69
C LEU A 14 -1.14 0.71 26.19
N LEU A 15 0.00 1.14 25.65
CA LEU A 15 0.36 0.88 24.26
C LEU A 15 0.59 -0.61 24.05
N ASN A 16 0.25 -1.09 22.85
CA ASN A 16 0.52 -2.45 22.44
C ASN A 16 2.00 -2.63 22.04
N SER A 17 2.38 -3.86 21.65
CA SER A 17 3.76 -4.20 21.26
C SER A 17 4.31 -3.41 20.06
N ASN A 18 3.46 -2.73 19.29
CA ASN A 18 3.84 -1.87 18.17
C ASN A 18 3.81 -0.38 18.52
N GLU A 19 3.80 -0.03 19.81
CA GLU A 19 3.71 1.36 20.32
C GLU A 19 2.45 2.09 19.85
N LYS A 20 1.36 1.36 19.62
CA LYS A 20 0.06 1.92 19.22
C LYS A 20 -0.99 1.71 20.28
N LEU A 21 -2.04 2.53 20.24
CA LEU A 21 -3.16 2.44 21.17
C LEU A 21 -4.32 1.69 20.54
N ASP A 22 -4.74 0.58 21.14
CA ASP A 22 -5.91 -0.14 20.68
C ASP A 22 -7.20 0.67 20.86
N CYS A 23 -8.09 0.62 19.87
CA CYS A 23 -9.37 1.33 19.89
C CYS A 23 -10.17 1.04 21.17
N GLY A 24 -10.28 -0.22 21.59
CA GLY A 24 -10.99 -0.57 22.83
C GLY A 24 -10.33 0.00 24.09
N THR A 25 -9.00 0.04 24.12
CA THR A 25 -8.24 0.67 25.21
C THR A 25 -8.51 2.17 25.28
N ALA A 26 -8.56 2.86 24.14
CA ALA A 26 -8.90 4.28 24.08
C ALA A 26 -10.29 4.59 24.68
N PHE A 27 -11.29 3.73 24.43
CA PHE A 27 -12.61 3.85 25.05
C PHE A 27 -12.60 3.61 26.56
N LYS A 28 -11.76 2.68 27.06
CA LYS A 28 -11.56 2.47 28.50
C LYS A 28 -10.92 3.69 29.16
N ILE A 29 -9.94 4.31 28.51
CA ILE A 29 -9.31 5.55 29.00
C ILE A 29 -10.33 6.68 29.06
N ALA A 30 -11.13 6.88 28.00
CA ALA A 30 -12.19 7.90 27.99
C ALA A 30 -13.16 7.75 29.16
N LYS A 31 -13.60 6.51 29.43
CA LYS A 31 -14.47 6.19 30.58
C LYS A 31 -13.79 6.43 31.93
N LYS A 32 -12.49 6.11 32.06
CA LYS A 32 -11.74 6.28 33.31
C LYS A 32 -11.57 7.74 33.70
N PHE A 33 -11.27 8.61 32.73
CA PHE A 33 -11.00 10.03 32.97
C PHE A 33 -12.23 10.92 32.81
N ASP A 34 -13.39 10.33 32.51
CA ASP A 34 -14.65 11.02 32.22
C ASP A 34 -14.44 12.16 31.21
N VAL A 35 -13.96 11.78 30.02
CA VAL A 35 -13.71 12.70 28.90
C VAL A 35 -14.37 12.17 27.64
N ALA A 36 -14.66 13.08 26.71
CA ALA A 36 -15.21 12.71 25.42
C ALA A 36 -14.22 11.81 24.67
N ILE A 37 -14.73 10.79 24.00
CA ILE A 37 -13.88 9.87 23.22
C ILE A 37 -13.10 10.58 22.10
N GLU A 38 -13.69 11.64 21.53
CA GLU A 38 -13.04 12.48 20.53
C GLU A 38 -11.81 13.20 21.09
N GLU A 39 -11.82 13.52 22.39
CA GLU A 39 -10.70 14.17 23.08
C GLU A 39 -9.52 13.21 23.24
N ILE A 40 -9.78 11.94 23.60
CA ILE A 40 -8.74 10.89 23.60
C ILE A 40 -8.12 10.74 22.20
N GLY A 41 -8.94 10.78 21.16
CA GLY A 41 -8.48 10.75 19.77
C GLY A 41 -7.55 11.92 19.44
N LYS A 42 -7.94 13.15 19.82
CA LYS A 42 -7.12 14.36 19.61
C LYS A 42 -5.80 14.31 20.39
N ILE A 43 -5.84 13.87 21.65
CA ILE A 43 -4.65 13.73 22.49
C ILE A 43 -3.68 12.72 21.86
N ALA A 44 -4.19 11.57 21.38
CA ALA A 44 -3.35 10.57 20.72
C ALA A 44 -2.70 11.15 19.44
N ASP A 45 -3.48 11.82 18.60
CA ASP A 45 -3.02 12.40 17.32
C ASP A 45 -1.94 13.48 17.53
N ILE A 46 -2.19 14.45 18.43
CA ILE A 46 -1.23 15.53 18.76
C ILE A 46 0.10 14.97 19.28
N ASN A 47 0.05 13.82 19.96
CA ASN A 47 1.24 13.18 20.54
C ASN A 47 1.81 12.05 19.68
N GLY A 48 1.37 11.93 18.41
CA GLY A 48 1.90 10.95 17.45
C GLY A 48 1.54 9.49 17.75
N ILE A 49 0.61 9.24 18.67
CA ILE A 49 0.16 7.89 19.04
C ILE A 49 -0.91 7.46 18.05
N ARG A 50 -0.60 6.43 17.25
CA ARG A 50 -1.56 5.87 16.29
C ARG A 50 -2.55 4.94 16.98
N ILE A 51 -3.82 5.06 16.57
CA ILE A 51 -4.88 4.11 16.97
C ILE A 51 -4.78 2.84 16.12
N ASP A 52 -4.82 1.67 16.76
CA ASP A 52 -4.86 0.36 16.10
C ASP A 52 -6.10 -0.45 16.52
N ASN A 53 -6.28 -1.63 15.92
CA ASN A 53 -7.25 -2.64 16.34
C ASN A 53 -8.66 -2.07 16.53
N CYS A 54 -9.22 -1.52 15.45
CA CYS A 54 -10.57 -0.96 15.46
C CYS A 54 -11.59 -2.01 15.92
N GLU A 55 -12.34 -1.71 16.98
CA GLU A 55 -13.27 -2.69 17.53
C GLU A 55 -14.39 -3.08 16.55
N LEU A 56 -14.69 -2.22 15.57
CA LEU A 56 -15.65 -2.47 14.49
C LEU A 56 -15.01 -3.01 13.20
N GLY A 57 -13.69 -3.21 13.17
CA GLY A 57 -13.00 -3.92 12.08
C GLY A 57 -12.63 -3.10 10.85
N GLN A 58 -12.56 -1.76 10.95
CA GLN A 58 -12.14 -0.94 9.81
C GLN A 58 -10.62 -0.99 9.53
N PHE A 59 -9.82 -1.27 10.55
CA PHE A 59 -8.37 -1.47 10.46
C PHE A 59 -7.89 -2.31 11.66
N GLY A 60 -6.63 -2.77 11.59
CA GLY A 60 -6.02 -3.64 12.59
C GLY A 60 -6.24 -5.14 12.30
N HIS A 61 -5.67 -5.98 13.17
CA HIS A 61 -5.59 -7.44 12.97
C HIS A 61 -6.28 -8.20 14.10
N LEU A 62 -7.52 -7.82 14.42
CA LEU A 62 -8.30 -8.52 15.43
C LEU A 62 -8.96 -9.78 14.87
N ASP A 63 -9.09 -10.82 15.70
CA ASP A 63 -9.73 -12.08 15.32
C ASP A 63 -11.21 -11.91 14.93
N PHE A 64 -11.66 -12.78 14.04
CA PHE A 64 -13.02 -12.84 13.52
C PHE A 64 -13.65 -14.19 13.84
N GLU A 65 -14.94 -14.16 14.17
CA GLU A 65 -15.76 -15.35 14.35
C GLU A 65 -16.73 -15.52 13.17
N LYS A 66 -17.52 -16.60 13.20
CA LYS A 66 -18.58 -16.81 12.22
C LYS A 66 -19.63 -15.71 12.37
N ALA A 67 -19.89 -14.99 11.28
CA ALA A 67 -20.89 -13.93 11.26
C ALA A 67 -22.29 -14.49 11.54
N LYS A 68 -23.04 -13.77 12.38
CA LYS A 68 -24.41 -14.07 12.78
C LYS A 68 -25.38 -13.23 11.94
N ILE A 69 -26.40 -13.85 11.36
CA ILE A 69 -27.37 -13.17 10.50
C ILE A 69 -28.26 -12.22 11.30
N GLU A 70 -28.47 -12.50 12.58
CA GLU A 70 -29.24 -11.67 13.51
C GLU A 70 -28.60 -10.28 13.66
N VAL A 71 -27.27 -10.21 13.61
CA VAL A 71 -26.51 -8.95 13.70
C VAL A 71 -26.66 -8.12 12.43
N LEU A 72 -26.77 -8.78 11.26
CA LEU A 72 -27.07 -8.07 10.01
C LEU A 72 -28.44 -7.39 10.11
N ARG A 73 -29.46 -8.13 10.55
CA ARG A 73 -30.82 -7.59 10.73
C ARG A 73 -30.85 -6.41 11.70
N SER A 74 -30.04 -6.44 12.75
CA SER A 74 -30.01 -5.34 13.74
C SER A 74 -29.32 -4.08 13.21
N VAL A 75 -28.49 -4.15 12.16
CA VAL A 75 -27.84 -2.97 11.57
C VAL A 75 -28.54 -2.44 10.32
N GLU A 76 -29.36 -3.24 9.65
CA GLU A 76 -30.01 -2.90 8.38
C GLU A 76 -30.75 -1.56 8.40
N SER A 77 -31.47 -1.26 9.48
CA SER A 77 -32.23 -0.01 9.64
C SER A 77 -31.34 1.24 9.80
N SER A 78 -30.06 1.06 10.13
CA SER A 78 -29.08 2.13 10.36
C SER A 78 -28.05 2.25 9.23
N LEU A 79 -28.22 1.49 8.14
CA LEU A 79 -27.37 1.59 6.96
C LEU A 79 -27.82 2.72 6.04
N ASP A 80 -26.86 3.40 5.42
CA ASP A 80 -27.16 4.31 4.31
C ASP A 80 -27.25 3.58 2.96
N GLU A 81 -27.60 4.33 1.91
CA GLU A 81 -27.71 3.84 0.52
C GLU A 81 -26.43 3.15 -0.01
N LYS A 82 -25.27 3.42 0.58
CA LYS A 82 -23.96 2.84 0.20
C LYS A 82 -23.56 1.69 1.14
N ARG A 83 -24.49 1.19 1.96
CA ARG A 83 -24.27 0.17 2.99
C ARG A 83 -23.17 0.57 3.97
N LYS A 84 -23.19 1.84 4.41
CA LYS A 84 -22.32 2.33 5.49
C LYS A 84 -23.12 2.61 6.75
N ILE A 85 -22.48 2.45 7.91
CA ILE A 85 -23.05 2.72 9.23
C ILE A 85 -22.19 3.72 10.01
N PHE A 86 -22.78 4.61 10.80
CA PHE A 86 -21.97 5.47 11.68
C PHE A 86 -21.31 4.64 12.80
N CYS A 87 -20.08 5.00 13.19
CA CYS A 87 -19.35 4.32 14.26
C CYS A 87 -20.13 4.33 15.59
N LYS A 88 -20.82 5.45 15.87
CA LYS A 88 -21.70 5.60 17.03
C LYS A 88 -22.83 4.58 17.02
N ASP A 89 -23.54 4.47 15.91
CA ASP A 89 -24.71 3.58 15.78
C ASP A 89 -24.30 2.11 15.87
N ALA A 90 -23.23 1.72 15.15
CA ALA A 90 -22.68 0.37 15.22
C ALA A 90 -22.25 -0.02 16.64
N ARG A 91 -21.70 0.92 17.42
CA ARG A 91 -21.35 0.70 18.83
C ARG A 91 -22.56 0.58 19.73
N ASN A 92 -23.59 1.40 19.53
CA ASN A 92 -24.83 1.35 20.30
C ASN A 92 -25.53 0.00 20.09
N ILE A 93 -25.70 -0.42 18.83
CA ILE A 93 -26.29 -1.72 18.47
C ILE A 93 -25.45 -2.88 19.04
N ALA A 94 -24.12 -2.76 19.00
CA ALA A 94 -23.24 -3.76 19.60
C ALA A 94 -23.41 -3.84 21.13
N LYS A 95 -23.57 -2.71 21.81
CA LYS A 95 -23.76 -2.64 23.26
C LYS A 95 -25.11 -3.20 23.71
N GLU A 96 -26.16 -3.01 22.91
CA GLU A 96 -27.53 -3.40 23.25
C GLU A 96 -27.84 -4.89 23.05
N GLY A 97 -27.09 -5.61 22.20
CA GLY A 97 -27.44 -7.00 21.91
C GLY A 97 -26.30 -7.96 21.58
N CYS A 98 -25.43 -7.62 20.62
CA CYS A 98 -24.57 -8.64 19.99
C CYS A 98 -23.09 -8.63 20.41
N GLY A 99 -22.62 -7.57 21.06
CA GLY A 99 -21.22 -7.36 21.42
C GLY A 99 -20.34 -6.95 20.23
N LEU A 100 -19.22 -6.28 20.53
CA LEU A 100 -18.33 -5.71 19.51
C LEU A 100 -17.63 -6.77 18.64
N LYS A 101 -17.31 -7.95 19.18
CA LYS A 101 -16.68 -9.04 18.44
C LYS A 101 -17.60 -9.61 17.35
N SER A 102 -18.88 -9.82 17.70
CA SER A 102 -19.91 -10.28 16.76
C SER A 102 -20.22 -9.21 15.72
N MET A 103 -20.40 -7.95 16.16
CA MET A 103 -20.59 -6.80 15.28
C MET A 103 -19.47 -6.68 14.24
N ARG A 104 -18.21 -6.70 14.68
CA ARG A 104 -17.04 -6.68 13.79
C ARG A 104 -17.08 -7.77 12.72
N SER A 105 -17.37 -8.99 13.15
CA SER A 105 -17.41 -10.16 12.27
C SER A 105 -18.52 -10.00 11.22
N ALA A 106 -19.69 -9.51 11.62
CA ALA A 106 -20.80 -9.23 10.72
C ALA A 106 -20.48 -8.09 9.73
N LEU A 107 -20.00 -6.94 10.21
CA LEU A 107 -19.65 -5.80 9.35
C LEU A 107 -18.65 -6.20 8.27
N LYS A 108 -17.61 -6.97 8.65
CA LYS A 108 -16.62 -7.48 7.69
C LYS A 108 -17.21 -8.49 6.71
N ALA A 109 -17.95 -9.49 7.20
CA ALA A 109 -18.51 -10.56 6.38
C ALA A 109 -19.51 -10.03 5.34
N TYR A 110 -20.34 -9.06 5.72
CA TYR A 110 -21.37 -8.46 4.88
C TYR A 110 -20.91 -7.20 4.14
N LYS A 111 -19.60 -6.90 4.16
CA LYS A 111 -18.96 -5.77 3.48
C LYS A 111 -19.62 -4.42 3.80
N ILE A 112 -19.92 -4.19 5.07
CA ILE A 112 -20.49 -2.94 5.58
C ILE A 112 -19.33 -2.08 6.10
N ASP A 113 -19.17 -0.89 5.53
CA ASP A 113 -18.14 0.05 5.97
C ASP A 113 -18.66 0.94 7.10
N VAL A 114 -17.81 1.24 8.07
CA VAL A 114 -18.12 2.21 9.13
C VAL A 114 -17.67 3.60 8.68
N LYS A 115 -18.51 4.59 8.91
CA LYS A 115 -18.23 6.02 8.72
C LYS A 115 -18.18 6.76 10.06
N TYR A 116 -17.48 7.88 10.07
CA TYR A 116 -17.29 8.81 11.19
C TYR A 116 -16.82 8.12 12.47
N CYS A 117 -15.54 7.77 12.52
CA CYS A 117 -14.94 7.18 13.71
C CYS A 117 -15.06 8.14 14.91
N GLN A 118 -15.55 7.65 16.05
CA GLN A 118 -15.69 8.45 17.27
C GLN A 118 -14.34 8.88 17.89
N LEU A 119 -13.24 8.19 17.55
CA LEU A 119 -11.88 8.62 17.91
C LEU A 119 -11.28 9.62 16.91
N GLY A 120 -12.01 10.00 15.86
CA GLY A 120 -11.53 10.92 14.83
C GLY A 120 -10.57 10.30 13.79
N CYS A 121 -10.26 9.00 13.86
CA CYS A 121 -9.28 8.36 12.97
C CYS A 121 -9.63 8.44 11.47
N PHE A 122 -10.91 8.49 11.13
CA PHE A 122 -11.41 8.63 9.75
C PHE A 122 -12.85 9.15 9.75
N LYS A 123 -13.23 9.86 8.69
CA LYS A 123 -14.62 10.27 8.43
C LYS A 123 -15.34 9.32 7.48
N GLU A 124 -14.72 8.96 6.37
CA GLU A 124 -15.23 7.92 5.48
C GLU A 124 -14.08 7.16 4.85
N LYS A 125 -14.28 5.87 4.63
CA LYS A 125 -13.42 5.09 3.75
C LYS A 125 -13.58 5.66 2.35
N LYS A 126 -12.56 6.39 1.88
CA LYS A 126 -12.49 6.80 0.47
C LYS A 126 -12.41 5.50 -0.32
N GLY A 127 -13.42 5.21 -1.16
CA GLY A 127 -13.45 4.00 -1.99
C GLY A 127 -12.17 3.85 -2.83
N LYS A 128 -11.96 2.68 -3.46
CA LYS A 128 -10.75 2.37 -4.23
C LYS A 128 -10.29 3.60 -5.02
N GLN A 129 -9.20 4.22 -4.56
CA GLN A 129 -8.62 5.35 -5.27
C GLN A 129 -8.19 4.83 -6.63
N PHE A 130 -8.69 5.46 -7.70
CA PHE A 130 -8.15 5.24 -9.03
C PHE A 130 -6.63 5.48 -8.99
N VAL A 131 -5.87 4.62 -9.67
CA VAL A 131 -4.40 4.72 -9.78
C VAL A 131 -4.08 4.88 -11.25
N VAL A 132 -3.29 5.89 -11.60
CA VAL A 132 -2.77 6.04 -12.95
C VAL A 132 -1.56 5.14 -13.14
N ARG A 133 -1.49 4.44 -14.27
CA ARG A 133 -0.34 3.63 -14.66
C ARG A 133 0.24 4.22 -15.94
N THR A 134 1.54 4.47 -15.94
CA THR A 134 2.29 4.96 -17.09
C THR A 134 3.16 3.85 -17.66
N LYS A 135 3.37 3.87 -18.98
CA LYS A 135 4.41 3.08 -19.64
C LYS A 135 5.34 4.07 -20.30
N THR A 136 6.61 4.03 -19.93
CA THR A 136 7.65 4.86 -20.51
C THR A 136 8.53 4.00 -21.39
N TRP A 137 8.97 4.55 -22.52
CA TRP A 137 9.99 3.96 -23.35
C TRP A 137 10.84 5.05 -24.00
N ILE A 138 12.06 4.69 -24.39
CA ILE A 138 13.04 5.58 -25.03
C ILE A 138 13.33 5.01 -26.41
N GLU A 139 13.28 5.86 -27.43
CA GLU A 139 13.62 5.53 -28.81
C GLU A 139 14.77 6.43 -29.29
N ASN A 140 15.52 5.96 -30.29
CA ASN A 140 16.46 6.82 -31.01
C ASN A 140 15.73 7.63 -32.10
N ALA A 141 16.45 8.48 -32.83
CA ALA A 141 15.89 9.30 -33.92
C ALA A 141 15.28 8.48 -35.05
N ASP A 142 15.71 7.22 -35.22
CA ASP A 142 15.21 6.30 -36.24
C ASP A 142 13.95 5.53 -35.78
N GLY A 143 13.49 5.75 -34.55
CA GLY A 143 12.31 5.08 -33.96
C GLY A 143 12.61 3.69 -33.37
N ASP A 144 13.88 3.29 -33.25
CA ASP A 144 14.23 2.04 -32.60
C ASP A 144 14.19 2.15 -31.09
N LEU A 145 13.52 1.18 -30.45
CA LEU A 145 13.41 1.08 -29.00
C LEU A 145 14.78 0.85 -28.32
N LEU A 146 15.19 1.80 -27.50
CA LEU A 146 16.33 1.75 -26.59
C LEU A 146 15.91 1.11 -25.26
N PHE A 147 15.13 1.82 -24.45
CA PHE A 147 14.69 1.34 -23.14
C PHE A 147 13.18 1.20 -23.09
N GLY A 148 12.70 0.21 -22.34
CA GLY A 148 11.29 -0.16 -22.24
C GLY A 148 11.15 -1.56 -21.66
N LYS A 149 9.96 -1.90 -21.17
CA LYS A 149 9.71 -3.09 -20.31
C LYS A 149 10.46 -4.35 -20.75
N GLY A 150 10.43 -4.74 -22.02
CA GLY A 150 11.09 -5.98 -22.48
C GLY A 150 12.61 -5.89 -22.60
N LYS A 151 13.16 -4.77 -23.10
CA LYS A 151 14.62 -4.62 -23.32
C LYS A 151 15.35 -4.39 -22.00
N THR A 152 14.75 -3.63 -21.09
CA THR A 152 15.28 -3.43 -19.74
C THR A 152 15.23 -4.72 -18.92
N GLU A 153 14.13 -5.48 -19.00
CA GLU A 153 13.98 -6.78 -18.33
C GLU A 153 15.08 -7.79 -18.75
N LEU A 154 15.51 -7.78 -20.02
CA LEU A 154 16.63 -8.60 -20.46
C LEU A 154 17.93 -8.26 -19.72
N LEU A 155 18.26 -6.98 -19.57
CA LEU A 155 19.47 -6.53 -18.87
C LEU A 155 19.39 -6.85 -17.37
N GLU A 156 18.23 -6.64 -16.74
CA GLU A 156 17.98 -7.02 -15.34
C GLU A 156 18.22 -8.51 -15.11
N LEU A 157 17.64 -9.36 -15.96
CA LEU A 157 17.80 -10.80 -15.86
C LEU A 157 19.24 -11.24 -16.14
N ILE A 158 19.97 -10.59 -17.05
CA ILE A 158 21.41 -10.83 -17.23
C ILE A 158 22.17 -10.46 -15.95
N GLY A 159 21.87 -9.32 -15.33
CA GLY A 159 22.49 -8.89 -14.08
C GLY A 159 22.25 -9.87 -12.94
N GLN A 160 21.03 -10.42 -12.82
CA GLN A 160 20.66 -11.38 -11.78
C GLN A 160 21.26 -12.78 -12.02
N THR A 161 21.30 -13.24 -13.27
CA THR A 161 21.62 -14.64 -13.59
C THR A 161 23.06 -14.84 -14.04
N GLY A 162 23.75 -13.76 -14.42
CA GLY A 162 25.07 -13.82 -15.05
C GLY A 162 25.08 -14.56 -16.39
N SER A 163 23.92 -14.78 -17.02
CA SER A 163 23.80 -15.62 -18.22
C SER A 163 22.69 -15.15 -19.14
N LEU A 164 23.06 -14.77 -20.37
CA LEU A 164 22.06 -14.44 -21.40
C LEU A 164 21.14 -15.62 -21.72
N LEU A 165 21.65 -16.86 -21.68
CA LEU A 165 20.84 -18.05 -21.91
C LEU A 165 19.77 -18.21 -20.83
N HIS A 166 20.15 -18.05 -19.56
CA HIS A 166 19.19 -18.16 -18.46
C HIS A 166 18.17 -17.02 -18.49
N ALA A 167 18.63 -15.79 -18.76
CA ALA A 167 17.76 -14.63 -18.97
C ALA A 167 16.73 -14.86 -20.09
N SER A 168 17.15 -15.40 -21.24
CA SER A 168 16.23 -15.70 -22.35
C SER A 168 15.13 -16.69 -21.99
N LYS A 169 15.47 -17.72 -21.19
CA LYS A 169 14.50 -18.70 -20.69
C LYS A 169 13.48 -18.07 -19.75
N LEU A 170 13.93 -17.21 -18.83
CA LEU A 170 13.05 -16.49 -17.89
C LEU A 170 12.10 -15.54 -18.62
N MET A 171 12.56 -14.90 -19.70
CA MET A 171 11.73 -14.05 -20.56
C MET A 171 10.78 -14.83 -21.49
N GLY A 172 10.88 -16.16 -21.57
CA GLY A 172 10.11 -16.96 -22.53
C GLY A 172 10.46 -16.71 -24.00
N ILE A 173 11.68 -16.23 -24.30
CA ILE A 173 12.17 -16.01 -25.67
C ILE A 173 13.33 -16.94 -26.00
N ASN A 174 13.52 -17.27 -27.28
CA ASN A 174 14.69 -18.04 -27.67
C ASN A 174 15.97 -17.21 -27.54
N TYR A 175 17.11 -17.92 -27.40
CA TYR A 175 18.42 -17.29 -27.22
C TYR A 175 18.77 -16.31 -28.36
N LYS A 176 18.46 -16.67 -29.62
CA LYS A 176 18.73 -15.81 -30.78
C LYS A 176 18.00 -14.47 -30.67
N LYS A 177 16.74 -14.47 -30.22
CA LYS A 177 15.95 -13.26 -30.02
C LYS A 177 16.49 -12.40 -28.88
N ALA A 178 16.92 -13.02 -27.77
CA ALA A 178 17.58 -12.31 -26.69
C ALA A 178 18.90 -11.66 -27.15
N TRP A 179 19.72 -12.40 -27.90
CA TRP A 179 20.95 -11.88 -28.50
C TRP A 179 20.68 -10.69 -29.44
N MET A 180 19.68 -10.79 -30.32
CA MET A 180 19.28 -9.69 -31.19
C MET A 180 18.82 -8.46 -30.40
N HIS A 181 18.04 -8.64 -29.32
CA HIS A 181 17.62 -7.52 -28.47
C HIS A 181 18.82 -6.81 -27.85
N LEU A 182 19.80 -7.56 -27.36
CA LEU A 182 21.04 -7.02 -26.81
C LEU A 182 21.89 -6.30 -27.85
N GLN A 183 22.00 -6.85 -29.06
CA GLN A 183 22.73 -6.19 -30.15
C GLN A 183 22.09 -4.87 -30.56
N VAL A 184 20.76 -4.83 -30.71
CA VAL A 184 20.02 -3.60 -31.02
C VAL A 184 20.21 -2.56 -29.93
N LEU A 185 20.11 -2.97 -28.66
CA LEU A 185 20.38 -2.13 -27.49
C LEU A 185 21.76 -1.47 -27.58
N GLN A 186 22.83 -2.28 -27.68
CA GLN A 186 24.20 -1.78 -27.72
C GLN A 186 24.49 -0.90 -28.93
N LYS A 187 23.95 -1.26 -30.11
CA LYS A 187 24.10 -0.48 -31.33
C LYS A 187 23.48 0.90 -31.18
N ASN A 188 22.25 0.95 -30.67
CA ASN A 188 21.48 2.18 -30.65
C ASN A 188 21.87 3.07 -29.45
N SER A 189 22.33 2.48 -28.35
CA SER A 189 22.94 3.24 -27.24
C SER A 189 24.38 3.67 -27.54
N GLN A 190 25.02 3.12 -28.58
CA GLN A 190 26.45 3.28 -28.90
C GLN A 190 27.37 2.88 -27.75
N GLU A 191 26.97 1.88 -26.95
CA GLU A 191 27.64 1.50 -25.71
C GLU A 191 27.77 -0.01 -25.62
N ILE A 192 28.85 -0.51 -25.00
CA ILE A 192 28.98 -1.92 -24.66
C ILE A 192 28.30 -2.15 -23.32
N LEU A 193 27.19 -2.89 -23.33
CA LEU A 193 26.33 -3.09 -22.16
C LEU A 193 26.62 -4.41 -21.44
N VAL A 194 27.23 -5.38 -22.13
CA VAL A 194 27.64 -6.64 -21.50
C VAL A 194 29.08 -6.99 -21.82
N SER A 195 29.73 -7.68 -20.90
CA SER A 195 31.00 -8.37 -21.08
C SER A 195 30.78 -9.89 -20.99
N SER A 196 31.34 -10.64 -21.93
CA SER A 196 31.23 -12.12 -21.95
C SER A 196 32.60 -12.78 -21.85
N ARG A 197 32.78 -13.69 -20.90
CA ARG A 197 33.96 -14.59 -20.84
C ARG A 197 33.53 -16.03 -21.09
N GLN A 198 34.18 -16.69 -22.06
CA GLN A 198 33.97 -18.11 -22.35
C GLN A 198 34.73 -18.99 -21.34
N GLY A 199 34.10 -20.09 -20.88
CA GLY A 199 34.72 -21.06 -19.97
C GLY A 199 33.72 -21.70 -19.00
N ARG A 200 34.22 -22.55 -18.08
CA ARG A 200 33.47 -23.12 -16.94
C ARG A 200 33.92 -22.57 -15.58
N SER A 201 34.73 -21.51 -15.57
CA SER A 201 35.24 -20.89 -14.34
C SER A 201 34.15 -20.06 -13.65
N LYS A 202 34.33 -19.73 -12.36
CA LYS A 202 33.45 -18.78 -11.63
C LYS A 202 33.35 -17.39 -12.29
N GLU A 203 34.29 -17.05 -13.16
CA GLU A 203 34.31 -15.79 -13.91
C GLU A 203 33.70 -15.90 -15.32
N SER A 204 33.34 -17.11 -15.76
CA SER A 204 32.65 -17.32 -17.03
C SER A 204 31.18 -16.86 -16.94
N GLY A 205 30.64 -16.35 -18.06
CA GLY A 205 29.27 -15.85 -18.11
C GLY A 205 29.15 -14.49 -18.81
N THR A 206 27.94 -13.93 -18.78
CA THR A 206 27.59 -12.61 -19.30
C THR A 206 27.34 -11.67 -18.13
N LYS A 207 28.14 -10.62 -17.99
CA LYS A 207 28.00 -9.61 -16.92
C LYS A 207 27.69 -8.26 -17.51
N LEU A 208 26.85 -7.49 -16.81
CA LEU A 208 26.61 -6.08 -17.15
C LEU A 208 27.90 -5.27 -17.00
N THR A 209 28.12 -4.32 -17.89
CA THR A 209 29.19 -3.32 -17.72
C THR A 209 28.76 -2.26 -16.70
N PRO A 210 29.70 -1.50 -16.11
CA PRO A 210 29.35 -0.37 -15.26
C PRO A 210 28.40 0.62 -15.95
N ARG A 211 28.61 0.85 -17.25
CA ARG A 211 27.76 1.70 -18.08
C ARG A 211 26.34 1.18 -18.21
N ALA A 212 26.15 -0.14 -18.37
CA ALA A 212 24.81 -0.71 -18.40
C ALA A 212 24.07 -0.53 -17.08
N MET A 213 24.76 -0.71 -15.95
CA MET A 213 24.17 -0.51 -14.63
C MET A 213 23.72 0.95 -14.44
N GLU A 214 24.58 1.90 -14.81
CA GLU A 214 24.26 3.34 -14.79
C GLU A 214 23.03 3.67 -15.64
N LEU A 215 22.96 3.18 -16.87
CA LEU A 215 21.82 3.44 -17.76
C LEU A 215 20.52 2.82 -17.24
N MET A 216 20.59 1.64 -16.64
CA MET A 216 19.43 0.99 -16.01
C MET A 216 18.94 1.79 -14.80
N GLU A 217 19.85 2.29 -13.97
CA GLU A 217 19.52 3.14 -12.81
C GLU A 217 18.89 4.48 -13.25
N ASN A 218 19.44 5.11 -14.28
CA ASN A 218 18.87 6.32 -14.87
C ASN A 218 17.46 6.08 -15.41
N TYR A 219 17.24 4.95 -16.11
CA TYR A 219 15.93 4.59 -16.62
C TYR A 219 14.92 4.30 -15.50
N ALA A 220 15.33 3.59 -14.44
CA ALA A 220 14.49 3.33 -13.28
C ALA A 220 14.10 4.64 -12.55
N THR A 221 15.05 5.55 -12.40
CA THR A 221 14.82 6.89 -11.83
C THR A 221 13.81 7.68 -12.67
N LEU A 222 14.02 7.75 -14.00
CA LEU A 222 13.09 8.42 -14.90
C LEU A 222 11.68 7.84 -14.83
N GLN A 223 11.55 6.51 -14.77
CA GLN A 223 10.25 5.86 -14.68
C GLN A 223 9.54 6.25 -13.38
N LYS A 224 10.26 6.27 -12.26
CA LYS A 224 9.74 6.70 -10.97
C LYS A 224 9.27 8.15 -11.01
N ASP A 225 10.07 9.06 -11.56
CA ASP A 225 9.73 10.48 -11.65
C ASP A 225 8.45 10.72 -12.48
N ILE A 226 8.33 10.00 -13.61
CA ILE A 226 7.12 10.05 -14.45
C ILE A 226 5.91 9.50 -13.71
N GLU A 227 6.04 8.38 -13.01
CA GLU A 227 4.96 7.80 -12.22
C GLU A 227 4.52 8.74 -11.09
N GLU A 228 5.45 9.39 -10.40
CA GLU A 228 5.17 10.36 -9.35
C GLU A 228 4.44 11.59 -9.90
N TYR A 229 4.94 12.16 -11.01
CA TYR A 229 4.31 13.29 -11.67
C TYR A 229 2.91 12.93 -12.17
N ALA A 230 2.75 11.80 -12.85
CA ALA A 230 1.46 11.34 -13.36
C ALA A 230 0.46 11.15 -12.21
N ASN A 231 0.87 10.54 -11.10
CA ASN A 231 0.02 10.38 -9.92
C ASN A 231 -0.37 11.72 -9.29
N LYS A 232 0.55 12.68 -9.20
CA LYS A 232 0.25 14.04 -8.74
C LYS A 232 -0.78 14.70 -9.65
N ARG A 233 -0.54 14.69 -10.97
CA ARG A 233 -1.41 15.32 -11.96
C ARG A 233 -2.79 14.67 -12.03
N PHE A 234 -2.83 13.33 -11.92
CA PHE A 234 -4.06 12.57 -11.80
C PHE A 234 -4.88 13.01 -10.60
N LYS A 235 -4.26 13.17 -9.42
CA LYS A 235 -4.98 13.66 -8.23
C LYS A 235 -5.52 15.07 -8.43
N GLU A 236 -4.75 15.96 -9.05
CA GLU A 236 -5.20 17.32 -9.34
C GLU A 236 -6.40 17.35 -10.28
N LEU A 237 -6.40 16.55 -11.34
CA LEU A 237 -7.46 16.57 -12.34
C LEU A 237 -8.73 15.83 -11.89
N PHE A 238 -8.57 14.71 -11.19
CA PHE A 238 -9.69 13.80 -10.88
C PHE A 238 -10.21 13.92 -9.44
N PHE A 239 -9.49 14.58 -8.53
CA PHE A 239 -9.90 14.67 -7.11
C PHE A 239 -9.97 16.11 -6.54
N LYS A 240 -9.59 17.18 -7.27
CA LYS A 240 -9.74 18.56 -6.76
C LYS A 240 -11.15 19.15 -6.88
N HIS A 241 -12.14 18.43 -7.41
CA HIS A 241 -13.54 18.85 -7.38
C HIS A 241 -14.40 17.89 -6.56
N LYS A 242 -14.36 18.08 -5.25
CA LYS A 242 -15.51 17.79 -4.38
C LYS A 242 -15.92 19.11 -3.73
N LYS A 243 -16.87 19.80 -4.36
CA LYS A 243 -17.77 20.70 -3.62
C LYS A 243 -18.65 19.83 -2.72
#